data_AF-A0A7Y2CJS0-F1
#
_entry.id   AF-A0A7Y2CJS0-F1
#
_cell.length_a   1.000
_cell.length_b   1.000
_cell.length_c   1.000
_cell.angle_alpha   90.00
_cell.angle_beta   90.00
_cell.angle_gamma   90.00
#
_symmetry.space_group_name_H-M   'P 1'
#
loop_
_entity.id
_entity.type
_entity.pdbx_description
1 polymer ?
#
loop_
_entity_poly.entity_id
_entity_poly.type
_entity_poly.pdbx_seq_one_letter_code
_entity_poly.pdbx_strand_id
1 'polypeptide(L)'
;MDVWRHRVSLLAAATLLALGVAACGTQEDNSLGLGFIAEQGDFKAVQFFEAEPDTTDDFQAPEQSSNAGSSPSVTFGSQPGYLARTLIQFQESFWPAPGTVLDSARLCFSYDDGIGTVDTVAIGVHRVTTVWTEERIAPAEFPAFLPPVDTLFFAKGSFSDTVEVAIDSLAQYWIDNPDSNLGVALVPTDMTDLMLEYASRNSLRPPVMTLYWNEAGRDTSVAVGPLYDNSVFSTTGTFMPLSDLPGRLTVGRGLPARSILRFPLPPLGDRATVHRATLTFRADQAQSSLNNFALRFQRVTEEPWAEDSTVVDVVAYGIAAVSAETDTAEFNIEGLIPAIVENGNMGILVRAHEDRLDTDYIRFHGADSEDPAKTPRLRIWYTPGDEVTP
;
A
#
# COMPACT_ATOMS: atom_id res chain seq x y z
N MET A 1 35.83 -33.79 -26.25
CA MET A 1 36.06 -33.36 -24.86
C MET A 1 36.91 -32.07 -24.78
N ASP A 2 36.86 -31.20 -25.81
CA ASP A 2 37.70 -29.98 -25.88
C ASP A 2 36.91 -28.65 -25.90
N VAL A 3 35.59 -28.69 -25.73
CA VAL A 3 34.75 -27.46 -25.71
C VAL A 3 34.52 -26.95 -24.28
N TRP A 4 34.85 -27.74 -23.27
CA TRP A 4 34.65 -27.40 -21.85
C TRP A 4 35.85 -26.69 -21.20
N ARG A 5 37.04 -26.70 -21.82
CA ARG A 5 38.25 -26.05 -21.28
C ARG A 5 38.44 -24.60 -21.71
N HIS A 6 37.63 -24.06 -22.63
CA HIS A 6 37.72 -22.66 -23.05
C HIS A 6 36.69 -21.73 -22.41
N ARG A 7 35.67 -22.26 -21.71
CA ARG A 7 34.67 -21.44 -21.01
C ARG A 7 35.01 -21.17 -19.54
N VAL A 8 35.88 -21.97 -18.92
CA VAL A 8 36.33 -21.77 -17.52
C VAL A 8 37.46 -20.72 -17.43
N SER A 9 38.26 -20.56 -18.48
CA SER A 9 39.35 -19.55 -18.51
C SER A 9 38.88 -18.13 -18.82
N LEU A 10 37.72 -17.96 -19.47
CA LEU A 10 37.14 -16.65 -19.76
C LEU A 10 36.34 -16.06 -18.58
N LEU A 11 35.77 -16.91 -17.72
CA LEU A 11 35.11 -16.42 -16.50
C LEU A 11 36.12 -16.00 -15.43
N ALA A 12 37.23 -16.74 -15.26
CA ALA A 12 38.26 -16.39 -14.28
C ALA A 12 39.06 -15.12 -14.64
N ALA A 13 39.19 -14.79 -15.94
CA ALA A 13 39.84 -13.54 -16.37
C ALA A 13 38.94 -12.32 -16.20
N ALA A 14 37.61 -12.47 -16.30
CA ALA A 14 36.66 -11.37 -16.09
C ALA A 14 36.49 -11.02 -14.59
N THR A 15 36.57 -12.00 -13.68
CA THR A 15 36.47 -11.75 -12.23
C THR A 15 37.76 -11.15 -11.64
N LEU A 16 38.93 -11.47 -12.21
CA LEU A 16 40.21 -10.86 -11.80
C LEU A 16 40.45 -9.46 -12.40
N LEU A 17 39.79 -9.10 -13.51
CA LEU A 17 39.83 -7.73 -14.04
C LEU A 17 38.82 -6.80 -13.33
N ALA A 18 37.74 -7.34 -12.74
CA ALA A 18 36.80 -6.56 -11.95
C ALA A 18 37.28 -6.27 -10.51
N LEU A 19 38.21 -7.09 -9.98
CA LEU A 19 38.83 -6.89 -8.67
C LEU A 19 40.16 -6.12 -8.71
N GLY A 20 40.63 -5.74 -9.91
CA GLY A 20 41.85 -4.94 -10.12
C GLY A 20 41.64 -3.43 -10.28
N VAL A 21 40.39 -2.96 -10.43
CA VAL A 21 40.07 -1.52 -10.59
C VAL A 21 39.60 -0.86 -9.27
N ALA A 22 39.57 -1.62 -8.17
CA ALA A 22 39.31 -1.10 -6.82
C ALA A 22 40.59 -0.94 -5.97
N ALA A 23 41.78 -1.23 -6.53
CA ALA A 23 43.05 -1.17 -5.81
C ALA A 23 44.17 -0.54 -6.68
N CYS A 24 43.92 0.65 -7.19
CA CYS A 24 44.95 1.63 -7.49
C CYS A 24 44.35 2.98 -7.14
N GLY A 25 44.64 3.43 -5.92
CA GLY A 25 44.45 4.82 -5.55
C GLY A 25 45.26 5.68 -6.50
N THR A 26 44.58 6.34 -7.42
CA THR A 26 45.04 7.65 -7.88
C THR A 26 44.93 8.55 -6.67
N GLN A 27 46.03 8.64 -5.93
CA GLN A 27 46.32 9.79 -5.10
C GLN A 27 46.34 10.99 -6.05
N GLU A 28 45.16 11.57 -6.27
CA GLU A 28 45.08 12.93 -6.78
C GLU A 28 45.77 13.77 -5.72
N ASP A 29 47.00 14.20 -6.04
CA ASP A 29 47.56 15.42 -5.49
C ASP A 29 46.59 16.55 -5.84
N ASN A 30 45.57 16.72 -5.00
CA ASN A 30 44.77 17.93 -4.92
C ASN A 30 45.63 19.01 -4.25
N SER A 31 46.71 19.39 -4.95
CA SER A 31 47.33 20.68 -4.79
C SER A 31 46.26 21.73 -5.11
N LEU A 32 45.91 22.53 -4.10
CA LEU A 32 44.83 23.53 -4.05
C LEU A 32 43.49 23.01 -3.49
N GLY A 33 43.46 22.80 -2.17
CA GLY A 33 42.48 23.49 -1.30
C GLY A 33 40.98 23.23 -1.47
N LEU A 34 40.52 22.27 -2.27
CA LEU A 34 39.08 22.02 -2.47
C LEU A 34 38.47 21.04 -1.45
N GLY A 35 39.29 20.24 -0.77
CA GLY A 35 38.84 19.28 0.26
C GLY A 35 38.65 19.89 1.66
N PHE A 36 39.12 21.11 1.92
CA PHE A 36 39.00 21.78 3.22
C PHE A 36 37.98 22.93 3.24
N ILE A 37 37.47 23.36 2.07
CA ILE A 37 36.49 24.46 1.98
C ILE A 37 35.04 23.96 2.08
N ALA A 38 34.76 22.67 1.85
CA ALA A 38 33.40 22.13 1.99
C ALA A 38 32.97 21.90 3.46
N GLU A 39 33.92 21.71 4.37
CA GLU A 39 33.69 21.49 5.81
C GLU A 39 33.94 22.74 6.68
N GLN A 40 34.58 23.79 6.15
CA GLN A 40 34.88 25.04 6.88
C GLN A 40 34.51 26.30 6.08
N GLY A 41 33.36 26.29 5.41
CA GLY A 41 32.70 27.51 4.93
C GLY A 41 31.51 27.83 5.84
N ASP A 42 31.72 28.77 6.77
CA ASP A 42 30.76 29.59 7.50
C ASP A 42 29.34 29.01 7.75
N PHE A 43 29.08 28.67 9.02
CA PHE A 43 27.77 28.41 9.61
C PHE A 43 26.99 27.17 9.11
N LYS A 44 27.50 25.97 9.33
CA LYS A 44 26.68 24.73 9.27
C LYS A 44 26.49 24.18 10.67
N ALA A 45 25.39 24.55 11.33
CA ALA A 45 24.94 23.86 12.53
C ALA A 45 24.26 22.55 12.13
N VAL A 46 24.48 21.49 12.92
CA VAL A 46 23.76 20.23 12.80
C VAL A 46 23.04 19.99 14.11
N GLN A 47 21.72 19.86 14.05
CA GLN A 47 20.90 19.53 15.21
C GLN A 47 20.25 18.17 15.01
N PHE A 48 20.10 17.47 16.13
CA PHE A 48 19.50 16.14 16.23
C PHE A 48 18.34 16.23 17.21
N PHE A 49 17.20 15.70 16.80
CA PHE A 49 15.99 15.65 17.60
C PHE A 49 15.48 14.22 17.60
N GLU A 50 15.03 13.78 18.76
CA GLU A 50 14.32 12.52 18.92
C GLU A 50 12.84 12.86 19.17
N ALA A 51 11.94 12.00 18.71
CA ALA A 51 10.52 12.15 19.03
C ALA A 51 10.29 11.83 20.51
N GLU A 52 9.37 12.54 21.15
CA GLU A 52 9.00 12.32 22.57
C GLU A 52 7.63 11.60 22.66
N PRO A 53 7.38 10.73 23.66
CA PRO A 53 6.14 9.93 23.70
C PRO A 53 4.84 10.73 23.68
N ASP A 54 4.81 11.92 24.30
CA ASP A 54 3.67 12.84 24.32
C ASP A 54 3.53 13.70 23.05
N THR A 55 4.43 13.47 22.08
CA THR A 55 4.48 14.18 20.80
C THR A 55 4.23 13.26 19.62
N THR A 56 3.74 12.05 19.86
CA THR A 56 3.36 11.09 18.81
C THR A 56 1.94 10.58 19.01
N ASP A 57 1.22 10.38 17.92
CA ASP A 57 -0.11 9.77 17.93
C ASP A 57 -0.32 8.94 16.66
N ASP A 58 -1.15 7.90 16.76
CA ASP A 58 -1.40 6.92 15.71
C ASP A 58 -2.91 6.82 15.48
N PHE A 59 -3.33 7.06 14.25
CA PHE A 59 -4.73 7.10 13.83
C PHE A 59 -5.01 6.03 12.80
N GLN A 60 -6.18 5.40 12.87
CA GLN A 60 -6.59 4.41 11.89
C GLN A 60 -7.98 4.73 11.38
N ALA A 61 -8.07 5.45 10.25
CA ALA A 61 -9.35 5.88 9.69
C ALA A 61 -10.28 4.67 9.40
N PRO A 62 -11.23 4.33 10.29
CA PRO A 62 -11.96 3.06 10.21
C PRO A 62 -13.09 3.12 9.18
N GLU A 63 -13.55 4.34 8.88
CA GLU A 63 -14.74 4.61 8.09
C GLU A 63 -14.48 5.37 6.78
N GLN A 64 -13.26 5.91 6.57
CA GLN A 64 -12.95 6.65 5.35
C GLN A 64 -12.79 5.71 4.16
N SER A 65 -13.85 5.59 3.37
CA SER A 65 -13.89 5.13 1.97
C SER A 65 -12.70 4.22 1.63
N SER A 66 -12.69 3.01 2.19
CA SER A 66 -11.76 1.95 1.84
C SER A 66 -12.16 1.36 0.47
N ASN A 67 -12.39 2.24 -0.51
CA ASN A 67 -12.84 1.92 -1.84
C ASN A 67 -11.64 1.79 -2.77
N ALA A 68 -11.20 0.55 -2.99
CA ALA A 68 -10.06 0.24 -3.85
C ALA A 68 -10.45 0.11 -5.35
N GLY A 69 -11.56 0.71 -5.82
CA GLY A 69 -12.04 0.53 -7.21
C GLY A 69 -11.17 1.12 -8.33
N SER A 70 -10.07 1.79 -7.96
CA SER A 70 -9.00 2.23 -8.88
C SER A 70 -7.71 1.42 -8.72
N SER A 71 -7.68 0.47 -7.78
CA SER A 71 -6.53 -0.39 -7.56
C SER A 71 -6.28 -1.30 -8.77
N PRO A 72 -5.02 -1.64 -9.09
CA PRO A 72 -4.71 -2.69 -10.06
C PRO A 72 -5.09 -4.09 -9.55
N SER A 73 -5.42 -4.22 -8.28
CA SER A 73 -5.81 -5.45 -7.60
C SER A 73 -7.23 -5.35 -7.00
N VAL A 74 -7.92 -6.48 -6.90
CA VAL A 74 -9.08 -6.71 -6.03
C VAL A 74 -8.68 -7.66 -4.92
N THR A 75 -9.13 -7.36 -3.71
CA THR A 75 -8.72 -8.02 -2.48
C THR A 75 -9.91 -8.65 -1.80
N PHE A 76 -9.79 -9.92 -1.44
CA PHE A 76 -10.79 -10.63 -0.65
C PHE A 76 -10.09 -11.63 0.28
N GLY A 77 -10.72 -11.90 1.42
CA GLY A 77 -10.12 -12.73 2.47
C GLY A 77 -10.23 -12.06 3.82
N SER A 78 -9.52 -12.60 4.79
CA SER A 78 -9.48 -12.06 6.14
C SER A 78 -8.12 -12.24 6.78
N GLN A 79 -7.85 -11.41 7.78
CA GLN A 79 -6.73 -11.54 8.70
C GLN A 79 -7.25 -11.23 10.11
N PRO A 80 -6.50 -11.54 11.19
CA PRO A 80 -6.86 -11.06 12.51
C PRO A 80 -7.16 -9.55 12.51
N GLY A 81 -8.39 -9.18 12.88
CA GLY A 81 -8.87 -7.81 12.89
C GLY A 81 -9.44 -7.28 11.57
N TYR A 82 -9.27 -7.97 10.45
CA TYR A 82 -9.56 -7.44 9.12
C TYR A 82 -10.36 -8.38 8.23
N LEU A 83 -11.23 -7.81 7.41
CA LEU A 83 -12.05 -8.50 6.43
C LEU A 83 -12.10 -7.69 5.13
N ALA A 84 -11.75 -8.31 4.01
CA ALA A 84 -11.93 -7.74 2.69
C ALA A 84 -13.03 -8.48 1.92
N ARG A 85 -13.92 -7.71 1.31
CA ARG A 85 -15.00 -8.20 0.46
C ARG A 85 -14.92 -7.53 -0.89
N THR A 86 -15.00 -8.30 -1.96
CA THR A 86 -14.90 -7.76 -3.33
C THR A 86 -16.28 -7.72 -3.99
N LEU A 87 -16.51 -6.71 -4.83
CA LEU A 87 -17.65 -6.58 -5.72
C LEU A 87 -17.16 -6.47 -7.16
N ILE A 88 -17.83 -7.17 -8.07
CA ILE A 88 -17.52 -7.10 -9.52
C ILE A 88 -18.82 -7.10 -10.31
N GLN A 89 -19.05 -6.07 -11.11
CA GLN A 89 -20.17 -6.00 -12.06
C GLN A 89 -19.62 -6.15 -13.47
N PHE A 90 -20.24 -7.00 -14.30
CA PHE A 90 -19.77 -7.28 -15.66
C PHE A 90 -20.49 -6.43 -16.72
N GLN A 91 -19.84 -6.19 -17.85
CA GLN A 91 -20.43 -5.44 -18.98
C GLN A 91 -21.55 -6.24 -19.66
N GLU A 92 -22.66 -5.60 -20.02
CA GLU A 92 -23.81 -6.27 -20.65
C GLU A 92 -23.75 -6.29 -22.18
N SER A 93 -22.92 -5.44 -22.79
CA SER A 93 -22.89 -5.23 -24.26
C SER A 93 -22.52 -6.46 -25.07
N PHE A 94 -21.99 -7.50 -24.41
CA PHE A 94 -21.52 -8.73 -25.04
C PHE A 94 -22.37 -9.94 -24.66
N TRP A 95 -23.51 -9.74 -23.99
CA TRP A 95 -24.34 -10.84 -23.56
C TRP A 95 -25.04 -11.49 -24.76
N PRO A 96 -25.25 -12.83 -24.72
CA PRO A 96 -26.11 -13.50 -25.68
C PRO A 96 -27.51 -12.89 -25.69
N ALA A 97 -28.26 -13.13 -26.77
CA ALA A 97 -29.64 -12.69 -26.84
C ALA A 97 -30.46 -13.28 -25.66
N PRO A 98 -31.40 -12.51 -25.08
CA PRO A 98 -32.27 -13.02 -24.01
C PRO A 98 -32.95 -14.35 -24.39
N GLY A 99 -32.96 -15.31 -23.46
CA GLY A 99 -33.47 -16.66 -23.69
C GLY A 99 -32.45 -17.64 -24.30
N THR A 100 -31.20 -17.22 -24.52
CA THR A 100 -30.11 -18.16 -24.80
C THR A 100 -29.87 -19.04 -23.58
N VAL A 101 -29.81 -20.36 -23.80
CA VAL A 101 -29.47 -21.33 -22.75
C VAL A 101 -27.96 -21.50 -22.73
N LEU A 102 -27.35 -21.21 -21.59
CA LEU A 102 -25.92 -21.42 -21.38
C LEU A 102 -25.61 -22.90 -21.15
N ASP A 103 -24.51 -23.35 -21.75
CA ASP A 103 -23.90 -24.63 -21.42
C ASP A 103 -23.01 -24.49 -20.17
N SER A 104 -22.29 -23.37 -20.05
CA SER A 104 -21.55 -23.01 -18.85
C SER A 104 -21.19 -21.53 -18.80
N ALA A 105 -20.88 -21.04 -17.61
CA ALA A 105 -20.28 -19.75 -17.36
C ALA A 105 -19.09 -19.91 -16.41
N ARG A 106 -17.97 -19.29 -16.78
CA ARG A 106 -16.72 -19.38 -16.04
C ARG A 106 -16.20 -18.00 -15.70
N LEU A 107 -15.98 -17.73 -14.42
CA LEU A 107 -15.29 -16.52 -13.98
C LEU A 107 -13.81 -16.84 -13.75
N CYS A 108 -12.96 -16.02 -14.35
CA CYS A 108 -11.52 -16.18 -14.46
C CYS A 108 -10.81 -15.03 -13.74
N PHE A 109 -9.93 -15.35 -12.78
CA PHE A 109 -9.11 -14.36 -12.07
C PHE A 109 -7.62 -14.63 -12.23
N SER A 110 -6.83 -13.59 -12.47
CA SER A 110 -5.36 -13.70 -12.44
C SER A 110 -4.84 -13.42 -11.04
N TYR A 111 -4.17 -14.39 -10.44
CA TYR A 111 -3.53 -14.22 -9.13
C TYR A 111 -2.43 -13.15 -9.20
N ASP A 112 -2.39 -12.27 -8.20
CA ASP A 112 -1.36 -11.25 -8.05
C ASP A 112 -0.49 -11.56 -6.83
N ASP A 113 -1.10 -11.55 -5.65
CA ASP A 113 -0.40 -11.84 -4.39
C ASP A 113 -1.31 -12.40 -3.28
N GLY A 114 -0.74 -12.81 -2.15
CA GLY A 114 -1.51 -13.18 -0.97
C GLY A 114 -0.69 -13.23 0.31
N ILE A 115 -1.29 -12.75 1.40
CA ILE A 115 -0.66 -12.62 2.71
C ILE A 115 -1.49 -13.35 3.76
N GLY A 116 -0.84 -14.17 4.59
CA GLY A 116 -1.48 -14.85 5.71
C GLY A 116 -0.78 -16.15 6.10
N THR A 117 -1.18 -16.71 7.25
CA THR A 117 -0.59 -17.92 7.82
C THR A 117 -1.15 -19.21 7.23
N VAL A 118 -2.32 -19.17 6.57
CA VAL A 118 -2.86 -20.33 5.85
C VAL A 118 -2.61 -20.23 4.34
N ASP A 119 -2.76 -21.36 3.64
CA ASP A 119 -2.50 -21.45 2.20
C ASP A 119 -3.78 -21.45 1.35
N THR A 120 -4.95 -21.63 1.96
CA THR A 120 -6.23 -21.68 1.25
C THR A 120 -7.31 -20.92 2.01
N VAL A 121 -8.19 -20.23 1.29
CA VAL A 121 -9.37 -19.53 1.84
C VAL A 121 -10.62 -19.91 1.03
N ALA A 122 -11.74 -20.09 1.73
CA ALA A 122 -13.02 -20.38 1.12
C ALA A 122 -13.84 -19.09 0.93
N ILE A 123 -14.23 -18.78 -0.32
CA ILE A 123 -14.91 -17.55 -0.71
C ILE A 123 -16.27 -17.87 -1.32
N GLY A 124 -17.33 -17.35 -0.72
CA GLY A 124 -18.68 -17.44 -1.23
C GLY A 124 -18.88 -16.48 -2.41
N VAL A 125 -19.53 -16.97 -3.46
CA VAL A 125 -19.98 -16.16 -4.60
C VAL A 125 -21.44 -15.82 -4.40
N HIS A 126 -21.76 -14.54 -4.26
CA HIS A 126 -23.10 -14.07 -3.97
C HIS A 126 -23.62 -13.19 -5.09
N ARG A 127 -24.92 -13.30 -5.40
CA ARG A 127 -25.60 -12.35 -6.29
C ARG A 127 -25.93 -11.07 -5.53
N VAL A 128 -25.47 -9.93 -6.04
CA VAL A 128 -25.81 -8.60 -5.51
C VAL A 128 -27.24 -8.24 -5.90
N THR A 129 -27.97 -7.60 -4.98
CA THR A 129 -29.39 -7.23 -5.14
C THR A 129 -29.67 -5.74 -4.93
N THR A 130 -28.65 -4.97 -4.55
CA THR A 130 -28.74 -3.52 -4.35
C THR A 130 -27.79 -2.82 -5.30
N VAL A 131 -28.27 -1.74 -5.93
CA VAL A 131 -27.45 -0.90 -6.82
C VAL A 131 -26.28 -0.31 -6.04
N TRP A 132 -25.10 -0.31 -6.63
CA TRP A 132 -23.89 0.26 -6.03
C TRP A 132 -23.06 0.99 -7.08
N THR A 133 -22.18 1.86 -6.61
CA THR A 133 -21.16 2.54 -7.43
C THR A 133 -19.84 2.55 -6.65
N GLU A 134 -18.72 2.54 -7.35
CA GLU A 134 -17.40 2.50 -6.71
C GLU A 134 -17.11 3.74 -5.86
N GLU A 135 -17.67 4.89 -6.22
CA GLU A 135 -17.48 6.16 -5.51
C GLU A 135 -18.19 6.20 -4.15
N ARG A 136 -19.24 5.40 -3.98
CA ARG A 136 -20.13 5.46 -2.81
C ARG A 136 -19.99 4.26 -1.88
N ILE A 137 -19.27 3.23 -2.29
CA ILE A 137 -19.17 2.00 -1.51
C ILE A 137 -18.32 2.24 -0.24
N ALA A 138 -18.89 1.89 0.90
CA ALA A 138 -18.24 1.93 2.20
C ALA A 138 -18.58 0.65 2.99
N PRO A 139 -17.82 0.30 4.05
CA PRO A 139 -18.06 -0.91 4.83
C PRO A 139 -19.48 -1.05 5.38
N ALA A 140 -20.06 0.04 5.87
CA ALA A 140 -21.43 0.11 6.38
C ALA A 140 -22.50 0.12 5.27
N GLU A 141 -22.12 0.49 4.06
CA GLU A 141 -23.00 0.60 2.88
C GLU A 141 -22.79 -0.56 1.89
N PHE A 142 -22.14 -1.65 2.33
CA PHE A 142 -21.92 -2.80 1.48
C PHE A 142 -23.29 -3.35 0.98
N PRO A 143 -23.47 -3.55 -0.34
CA PRO A 143 -24.77 -3.82 -0.94
C PRO A 143 -25.32 -5.16 -0.46
N ALA A 144 -26.64 -5.25 -0.37
CA ALA A 144 -27.29 -6.50 0.00
C ALA A 144 -27.09 -7.56 -1.10
N PHE A 145 -26.86 -8.80 -0.68
CA PHE A 145 -26.66 -9.93 -1.57
C PHE A 145 -27.39 -11.17 -1.05
N LEU A 146 -27.65 -12.12 -1.94
CA LEU A 146 -28.29 -13.40 -1.59
C LEU A 146 -27.30 -14.39 -0.97
N PRO A 147 -27.77 -15.50 -0.35
CA PRO A 147 -26.91 -16.62 0.03
C PRO A 147 -25.99 -17.06 -1.12
N PRO A 148 -24.82 -17.65 -0.82
CA PRO A 148 -23.83 -17.97 -1.84
C PRO A 148 -24.41 -18.98 -2.82
N VAL A 149 -24.24 -18.71 -4.12
CA VAL A 149 -24.61 -19.65 -5.18
C VAL A 149 -23.56 -20.75 -5.35
N ASP A 150 -22.32 -20.45 -4.95
CA ASP A 150 -21.21 -21.38 -4.90
C ASP A 150 -20.18 -20.93 -3.86
N THR A 151 -19.26 -21.82 -3.50
CA THR A 151 -18.11 -21.55 -2.62
C THR A 151 -16.83 -22.02 -3.29
N LEU A 152 -15.85 -21.13 -3.32
CA LEU A 152 -14.60 -21.30 -4.05
C LEU A 152 -13.45 -21.44 -3.09
N PHE A 153 -12.47 -22.25 -3.46
CA PHE A 153 -11.25 -22.41 -2.70
C PHE A 153 -10.12 -21.74 -3.48
N PHE A 154 -9.64 -20.62 -2.96
CA PHE A 154 -8.51 -19.92 -3.53
C PHE A 154 -7.25 -20.29 -2.73
N ALA A 155 -6.13 -20.49 -3.42
CA ALA A 155 -4.87 -20.88 -2.82
C ALA A 155 -3.79 -19.81 -3.03
N LYS A 156 -3.04 -19.52 -1.97
CA LYS A 156 -1.86 -18.63 -1.99
C LYS A 156 -0.78 -19.22 -2.88
N GLY A 157 -0.14 -18.41 -3.73
CA GLY A 157 0.92 -18.86 -4.63
C GLY A 157 0.47 -19.85 -5.72
N SER A 158 -0.84 -19.96 -5.97
CA SER A 158 -1.36 -20.72 -7.11
C SER A 158 -1.11 -19.95 -8.40
N PHE A 159 0.11 -20.05 -8.94
CA PHE A 159 0.52 -19.42 -10.20
C PHE A 159 -0.11 -20.03 -11.46
N SER A 160 -1.09 -20.94 -11.35
CA SER A 160 -1.94 -21.22 -12.50
C SER A 160 -2.72 -19.94 -12.79
N ASP A 161 -2.36 -19.25 -13.87
CA ASP A 161 -2.74 -17.87 -14.23
C ASP A 161 -4.25 -17.54 -14.18
N THR A 162 -5.11 -18.51 -13.90
CA THR A 162 -6.56 -18.34 -13.84
C THR A 162 -7.18 -19.24 -12.78
N VAL A 163 -7.88 -18.66 -11.79
CA VAL A 163 -8.88 -19.41 -11.01
C VAL A 163 -10.19 -19.39 -11.78
N GLU A 164 -10.67 -20.56 -12.19
CA GLU A 164 -11.94 -20.73 -12.91
C GLU A 164 -13.07 -21.13 -11.97
N VAL A 165 -14.18 -20.42 -12.10
CA VAL A 165 -15.33 -20.53 -11.19
C VAL A 165 -16.60 -20.78 -12.00
N ALA A 166 -17.37 -21.81 -11.64
CA ALA A 166 -18.67 -22.02 -12.25
C ALA A 166 -19.72 -21.04 -11.69
N ILE A 167 -20.31 -20.22 -12.57
CA ILE A 167 -21.40 -19.29 -12.21
C ILE A 167 -22.64 -19.48 -13.08
N ASP A 168 -22.84 -20.71 -13.58
CA ASP A 168 -23.83 -21.07 -14.59
C ASP A 168 -25.23 -20.54 -14.27
N SER A 169 -25.71 -20.77 -13.04
CA SER A 169 -27.04 -20.37 -12.59
C SER A 169 -27.20 -18.84 -12.49
N LEU A 170 -26.13 -18.15 -12.11
CA LEU A 170 -26.12 -16.70 -11.96
C LEU A 170 -26.08 -16.00 -13.32
N ALA A 171 -25.18 -16.46 -14.20
CA ALA A 171 -25.08 -15.96 -15.56
C ALA A 171 -26.35 -16.21 -16.37
N GLN A 172 -26.99 -17.38 -16.20
CA GLN A 172 -28.28 -17.66 -16.82
C GLN A 172 -29.36 -16.70 -16.33
N TYR A 173 -29.47 -16.49 -15.02
CA TYR A 173 -30.44 -15.55 -14.45
C TYR A 173 -30.29 -14.14 -15.03
N TRP A 174 -29.05 -13.70 -15.21
CA TRP A 174 -28.69 -12.42 -15.79
C TRP A 174 -29.06 -12.31 -17.27
N ILE A 175 -28.76 -13.32 -18.09
CA ILE A 175 -29.19 -13.33 -19.52
C ILE A 175 -30.71 -13.23 -19.64
N ASP A 176 -31.43 -13.90 -18.75
CA ASP A 176 -32.90 -13.87 -18.74
C ASP A 176 -33.44 -12.55 -18.18
N ASN A 177 -32.65 -11.81 -17.39
CA ASN A 177 -33.03 -10.57 -16.72
C ASN A 177 -31.89 -9.52 -16.75
N PRO A 178 -31.56 -8.91 -17.91
CA PRO A 178 -30.38 -8.05 -18.04
C PRO A 178 -30.28 -6.92 -17.03
N ASP A 179 -31.38 -6.22 -16.76
CA ASP A 179 -31.46 -5.11 -15.79
C ASP A 179 -31.18 -5.52 -14.33
N SER A 180 -31.03 -6.82 -14.05
CA SER A 180 -30.73 -7.37 -12.72
C SER A 180 -29.23 -7.61 -12.47
N ASN A 181 -28.38 -7.28 -13.45
CA ASN A 181 -26.94 -7.38 -13.34
C ASN A 181 -26.35 -6.33 -12.40
N LEU A 182 -26.38 -6.61 -11.10
CA LEU A 182 -25.72 -5.77 -10.09
C LEU A 182 -24.36 -6.36 -9.67
N GLY A 183 -23.88 -7.38 -10.39
CA GLY A 183 -22.60 -8.02 -10.14
C GLY A 183 -22.62 -9.12 -9.08
N VAL A 184 -21.42 -9.63 -8.80
CA VAL A 184 -21.12 -10.59 -7.74
C VAL A 184 -20.50 -9.90 -6.53
N ALA A 185 -20.79 -10.42 -5.34
CA ALA A 185 -19.98 -10.19 -4.16
C ALA A 185 -19.16 -11.46 -3.85
N LEU A 186 -17.86 -11.29 -3.63
CA LEU A 186 -16.94 -12.32 -3.18
C LEU A 186 -16.68 -12.08 -1.69
N VAL A 187 -17.15 -13.00 -0.85
CA VAL A 187 -17.13 -12.85 0.60
C VAL A 187 -16.51 -14.09 1.23
N PRO A 188 -15.51 -13.97 2.11
CA PRO A 188 -14.99 -15.11 2.86
C PRO A 188 -16.09 -15.86 3.62
N THR A 189 -16.13 -17.18 3.45
CA THR A 189 -17.08 -18.05 4.16
C THR A 189 -16.60 -18.36 5.57
N ASP A 190 -15.29 -18.31 5.78
CA ASP A 190 -14.61 -18.45 7.05
C ASP A 190 -13.61 -17.30 7.25
N MET A 191 -13.33 -17.00 8.52
CA MET A 191 -12.42 -15.93 8.93
C MET A 191 -10.99 -16.47 9.05
N THR A 192 -10.52 -17.20 8.03
CA THR A 192 -9.14 -17.71 7.99
C THR A 192 -8.14 -16.58 7.80
N ASP A 193 -6.96 -16.70 8.40
CA ASP A 193 -5.88 -15.73 8.25
C ASP A 193 -5.18 -15.88 6.88
N LEU A 194 -5.88 -15.41 5.84
CA LEU A 194 -5.42 -15.29 4.47
C LEU A 194 -6.20 -14.20 3.73
N MET A 195 -5.47 -13.20 3.26
CA MET A 195 -5.91 -12.17 2.33
C MET A 195 -5.29 -12.47 0.96
N LEU A 196 -6.09 -12.41 -0.10
CA LEU A 196 -5.62 -12.63 -1.46
C LEU A 196 -5.90 -11.42 -2.33
N GLU A 197 -4.95 -11.13 -3.22
CA GLU A 197 -5.02 -10.09 -4.23
C GLU A 197 -5.04 -10.73 -5.61
N TYR A 198 -6.03 -10.35 -6.40
CA TYR A 198 -6.21 -10.76 -7.79
C TYR A 198 -6.25 -9.53 -8.67
N ALA A 199 -5.88 -9.68 -9.92
CA ALA A 199 -5.94 -8.62 -10.91
C ALA A 199 -7.35 -7.98 -11.00
N SER A 200 -7.41 -6.65 -11.03
CA SER A 200 -8.64 -5.86 -11.22
C SER A 200 -8.86 -5.48 -12.69
N ARG A 201 -9.96 -4.76 -12.98
CA ARG A 201 -10.27 -4.16 -14.28
C ARG A 201 -9.20 -3.19 -14.77
N ASN A 202 -8.43 -2.60 -13.86
CA ASN A 202 -7.35 -1.65 -14.18
C ASN A 202 -6.00 -2.34 -14.39
N SER A 203 -5.94 -3.66 -14.24
CA SER A 203 -4.74 -4.45 -14.50
C SER A 203 -4.56 -4.78 -15.98
N LEU A 204 -3.38 -5.32 -16.33
CA LEU A 204 -3.11 -5.87 -17.66
C LEU A 204 -3.83 -7.21 -17.92
N ARG A 205 -4.34 -7.87 -16.89
CA ARG A 205 -5.00 -9.19 -16.95
C ARG A 205 -6.29 -9.17 -16.13
N PRO A 206 -7.27 -8.34 -16.52
CA PRO A 206 -8.47 -8.12 -15.73
C PRO A 206 -9.27 -9.41 -15.57
N PRO A 207 -10.15 -9.48 -14.55
CA PRO A 207 -11.01 -10.64 -14.40
C PRO A 207 -11.96 -10.73 -15.61
N VAL A 208 -12.30 -11.95 -16.02
CA VAL A 208 -13.17 -12.18 -17.18
C VAL A 208 -14.22 -13.21 -16.85
N MET A 209 -15.48 -12.94 -17.18
CA MET A 209 -16.53 -13.93 -17.25
C MET A 209 -16.64 -14.46 -18.68
N THR A 210 -16.40 -15.76 -18.89
CA THR A 210 -16.60 -16.43 -20.17
C THR A 210 -17.92 -17.20 -20.16
N LEU A 211 -18.80 -16.87 -21.10
CA LEU A 211 -20.07 -17.56 -21.29
C LEU A 211 -19.94 -18.52 -22.48
N TYR A 212 -20.45 -19.74 -22.33
CA TYR A 212 -20.43 -20.78 -23.35
C TYR A 212 -21.86 -21.23 -23.65
N TRP A 213 -22.22 -21.34 -24.92
CA TRP A 213 -23.52 -21.84 -25.37
C TRP A 213 -23.42 -22.47 -26.75
N ASN A 214 -24.42 -23.28 -27.12
CA ASN A 214 -24.53 -23.83 -28.45
C ASN A 214 -25.49 -23.00 -29.32
N GLU A 215 -25.03 -22.58 -30.50
CA GLU A 215 -25.84 -21.88 -31.50
C GLU A 215 -25.87 -22.67 -32.81
N ALA A 216 -27.05 -23.18 -33.16
CA ALA A 216 -27.27 -23.98 -34.38
C ALA A 216 -26.29 -25.16 -34.54
N GLY A 217 -25.96 -25.84 -33.43
CA GLY A 217 -25.06 -26.98 -33.42
C GLY A 217 -23.57 -26.60 -33.38
N ARG A 218 -23.23 -25.33 -33.14
CA ARG A 218 -21.86 -24.86 -32.98
C ARG A 218 -21.63 -24.34 -31.57
N ASP A 219 -20.51 -24.74 -30.98
CA ASP A 219 -20.09 -24.21 -29.69
C ASP A 219 -19.60 -22.78 -29.87
N THR A 220 -20.20 -21.87 -29.12
CA THR A 220 -19.93 -20.43 -29.14
C THR A 220 -19.53 -19.99 -27.74
N SER A 221 -18.68 -18.97 -27.66
CA SER A 221 -18.34 -18.34 -26.39
C SER A 221 -18.13 -16.84 -26.53
N VAL A 222 -18.27 -16.13 -25.41
CA VAL A 222 -17.94 -14.71 -25.30
C VAL A 222 -17.27 -14.43 -23.97
N ALA A 223 -16.21 -13.64 -24.02
CA ALA A 223 -15.52 -13.11 -22.85
C ALA A 223 -16.08 -11.72 -22.50
N VAL A 224 -16.48 -11.55 -21.25
CA VAL A 224 -17.10 -10.33 -20.72
C VAL A 224 -16.21 -9.78 -19.61
N GLY A 225 -15.72 -8.56 -19.80
CA GLY A 225 -14.93 -7.86 -18.78
C GLY A 225 -15.80 -7.17 -17.72
N PRO A 226 -15.20 -6.77 -16.58
CA PRO A 226 -15.85 -5.95 -15.59
C PRO A 226 -16.19 -4.57 -16.15
N LEU A 227 -17.34 -4.06 -15.73
CA LEU A 227 -17.73 -2.65 -15.80
C LEU A 227 -17.21 -1.91 -14.57
N TYR A 228 -17.43 -2.48 -13.39
CA TYR A 228 -16.96 -1.96 -12.10
C TYR A 228 -16.38 -3.09 -11.25
N ASP A 229 -15.38 -2.77 -10.45
CA ASP A 229 -14.89 -3.62 -9.38
C ASP A 229 -14.42 -2.82 -8.18
N ASN A 230 -14.53 -3.41 -6.99
CA ASN A 230 -14.11 -2.74 -5.77
C ASN A 230 -13.84 -3.75 -4.66
N SER A 231 -12.89 -3.41 -3.80
CA SER A 231 -12.63 -4.13 -2.56
C SER A 231 -13.01 -3.22 -1.41
N VAL A 232 -13.83 -3.74 -0.50
CA VAL A 232 -14.27 -3.03 0.69
C VAL A 232 -13.67 -3.71 1.91
N PHE A 233 -12.92 -2.93 2.68
CA PHE A 233 -12.25 -3.40 3.89
C PHE A 233 -13.02 -3.00 5.14
N SER A 234 -13.25 -3.95 6.03
CA SER A 234 -13.94 -3.77 7.31
C SER A 234 -13.14 -4.38 8.47
N THR A 235 -13.40 -3.90 9.67
CA THR A 235 -12.85 -4.47 10.90
C THR A 235 -13.66 -5.68 11.36
N THR A 236 -13.05 -6.55 12.16
CA THR A 236 -13.69 -7.74 12.74
C THR A 236 -13.67 -7.67 14.27
N GLY A 237 -14.29 -8.63 14.96
CA GLY A 237 -14.30 -8.66 16.43
C GLY A 237 -12.92 -8.85 17.08
N THR A 238 -11.89 -9.23 16.30
CA THR A 238 -10.50 -9.34 16.77
C THR A 238 -9.67 -8.11 16.41
N PHE A 239 -10.32 -7.05 15.90
CA PHE A 239 -9.65 -5.80 15.55
C PHE A 239 -9.12 -5.12 16.81
N MET A 240 -7.87 -4.66 16.72
CA MET A 240 -7.20 -3.89 17.75
C MET A 240 -6.91 -2.51 17.16
N PRO A 241 -7.56 -1.44 17.66
CA PRO A 241 -7.28 -0.10 17.19
C PRO A 241 -5.84 0.29 17.53
N LEU A 242 -5.25 1.19 16.74
CA LEU A 242 -3.87 1.62 16.98
C LEU A 242 -3.67 2.30 18.34
N SER A 243 -4.72 2.90 18.90
CA SER A 243 -4.73 3.45 20.27
C SER A 243 -4.36 2.41 21.34
N ASP A 244 -4.60 1.13 21.07
CA ASP A 244 -4.30 0.01 21.97
C ASP A 244 -2.91 -0.60 21.71
N LEU A 245 -2.16 -0.06 20.74
CA LEU A 245 -0.79 -0.42 20.39
C LEU A 245 0.16 0.75 20.65
N PRO A 246 0.33 1.18 21.92
CA PRO A 246 1.17 2.31 22.24
C PRO A 246 2.60 2.05 21.78
N GLY A 247 3.23 3.10 21.26
CA GLY A 247 4.65 3.09 21.01
C GLY A 247 5.12 2.56 19.67
N ARG A 248 4.22 2.54 18.72
CA ARG A 248 4.53 2.32 17.31
C ARG A 248 4.02 3.50 16.50
N LEU A 249 4.59 3.64 15.31
CA LEU A 249 4.08 4.52 14.28
C LEU A 249 3.64 3.63 13.13
N THR A 250 2.33 3.51 12.95
CA THR A 250 1.74 2.64 11.93
C THR A 250 1.28 3.44 10.72
N VAL A 251 1.77 3.04 9.55
CA VAL A 251 1.32 3.59 8.27
C VAL A 251 0.82 2.45 7.40
N GLY A 252 -0.38 2.59 6.85
CA GLY A 252 -1.02 1.51 6.10
C GLY A 252 -1.95 2.00 5.00
N ARG A 253 -2.27 1.07 4.09
CA ARG A 253 -3.19 1.26 2.97
C ARG A 253 -4.39 0.32 3.08
N GLY A 254 -5.45 0.58 2.31
CA GLY A 254 -6.71 -0.16 2.32
C GLY A 254 -7.60 0.22 3.50
N LEU A 255 -7.11 0.01 4.72
CA LEU A 255 -7.61 0.61 5.97
C LEU A 255 -6.57 1.60 6.46
N PRO A 256 -6.67 2.88 6.04
CA PRO A 256 -5.57 3.81 6.17
C PRO A 256 -5.15 4.02 7.63
N ALA A 257 -3.93 3.57 7.94
CA ALA A 257 -3.24 3.90 9.18
C ALA A 257 -2.31 5.09 8.91
N ARG A 258 -2.29 6.05 9.82
CA ARG A 258 -1.51 7.28 9.70
C ARG A 258 -0.91 7.60 11.06
N SER A 259 0.31 8.10 11.05
CA SER A 259 1.01 8.51 12.27
C SER A 259 1.25 10.00 12.25
N ILE A 260 1.11 10.66 13.40
CA ILE A 260 1.58 12.02 13.59
C ILE A 260 2.74 12.00 14.57
N LEU A 261 3.79 12.74 14.26
CA LEU A 261 4.90 12.97 15.16
C LEU A 261 5.29 14.44 15.18
N ARG A 262 5.64 14.93 16.36
CA ARG A 262 6.16 16.28 16.56
C ARG A 262 7.52 16.17 17.23
N PHE A 263 8.48 16.95 16.75
CA PHE A 263 9.80 17.06 17.38
C PHE A 263 9.86 18.36 18.17
N PRO A 264 10.56 18.41 19.31
CA PRO A 264 10.78 19.66 20.05
C PRO A 264 11.80 20.54 19.31
N LEU A 265 11.36 21.19 18.23
CA LEU A 265 12.19 22.05 17.40
C LEU A 265 12.41 23.40 18.09
N PRO A 266 13.64 23.76 18.49
CA PRO A 266 13.94 25.10 18.97
C PRO A 266 13.84 26.09 17.80
N PRO A 267 13.68 27.40 18.08
CA PRO A 267 13.81 28.43 17.06
C PRO A 267 15.17 28.31 16.35
N LEU A 268 15.17 28.24 15.02
CA LEU A 268 16.41 28.19 14.23
C LEU A 268 17.07 29.58 14.06
N GLY A 269 16.38 30.64 14.50
CA GLY A 269 16.76 32.05 14.31
C GLY A 269 16.07 32.68 13.09
N ASP A 270 15.93 34.00 13.11
CA ASP A 270 15.30 34.72 11.99
C ASP A 270 16.18 34.61 10.75
N ARG A 271 15.57 34.27 9.60
CA ARG A 271 16.26 34.09 8.32
C ARG A 271 17.23 32.90 8.30
N ALA A 272 17.07 31.94 9.21
CA ALA A 272 17.77 30.67 9.15
C ALA A 272 17.55 29.98 7.79
N THR A 273 18.61 29.40 7.24
CA THR A 273 18.55 28.67 5.97
C THR A 273 18.75 27.18 6.23
N VAL A 274 17.72 26.38 5.97
CA VAL A 274 17.81 24.91 6.03
C VAL A 274 18.42 24.41 4.72
N HIS A 275 19.52 23.67 4.82
CA HIS A 275 20.24 23.10 3.66
C HIS A 275 19.90 21.63 3.42
N ARG A 276 19.51 20.91 4.47
CA ARG A 276 19.11 19.52 4.44
C ARG A 276 18.31 19.21 5.70
N ALA A 277 17.29 18.38 5.57
CA ALA A 277 16.65 17.75 6.71
C ALA A 277 16.31 16.29 6.40
N THR A 278 16.64 15.39 7.31
CA THR A 278 16.38 13.96 7.17
C THR A 278 15.62 13.44 8.36
N LEU A 279 14.53 12.73 8.08
CA LEU A 279 13.75 11.99 9.07
C LEU A 279 14.10 10.51 8.94
N THR A 280 14.47 9.87 10.04
CA THR A 280 14.86 8.45 10.07
C THR A 280 13.92 7.67 10.96
N PHE A 281 13.43 6.54 10.44
CA PHE A 281 12.67 5.54 11.18
C PHE A 281 13.35 4.18 11.13
N ARG A 282 13.13 3.36 12.16
CA ARG A 282 13.45 1.93 12.15
C ARG A 282 12.16 1.12 12.07
N ALA A 283 12.07 0.24 11.09
CA ALA A 283 10.90 -0.62 10.91
C ALA A 283 10.90 -1.75 11.93
N ASP A 284 9.72 -2.06 12.47
CA ASP A 284 9.46 -3.27 13.23
C ASP A 284 8.98 -4.34 12.23
N GLN A 285 9.93 -4.98 11.54
CA GLN A 285 9.64 -5.94 10.46
C GLN A 285 8.79 -7.12 10.95
N ALA A 286 8.97 -7.55 12.20
CA ALA A 286 8.21 -8.64 12.79
C ALA A 286 6.73 -8.27 13.04
N GLN A 287 6.40 -6.98 12.99
CA GLN A 287 5.07 -6.43 13.20
C GLN A 287 4.58 -5.66 11.97
N SER A 288 5.23 -5.83 10.81
CA SER A 288 4.84 -5.22 9.56
C SER A 288 4.34 -6.29 8.59
N SER A 289 3.46 -5.91 7.68
CA SER A 289 2.93 -6.78 6.63
C SER A 289 2.77 -5.94 5.38
N LEU A 290 3.82 -5.89 4.57
CA LEU A 290 3.82 -5.12 3.33
C LEU A 290 4.69 -5.78 2.27
N ASN A 291 4.35 -5.58 0.99
CA ASN A 291 5.29 -5.83 -0.11
C ASN A 291 6.17 -4.61 -0.35
N ASN A 292 5.56 -3.55 -0.87
CA ASN A 292 6.21 -2.27 -1.14
C ASN A 292 5.17 -1.17 -1.33
N PHE A 293 5.33 -0.03 -0.67
CA PHE A 293 4.56 1.17 -0.98
C PHE A 293 5.31 2.45 -0.63
N ALA A 294 4.84 3.58 -1.15
CA ALA A 294 5.45 4.88 -0.88
C ALA A 294 4.79 5.56 0.31
N LEU A 295 5.61 6.17 1.17
CA LEU A 295 5.16 7.09 2.21
C LEU A 295 5.19 8.52 1.69
N ARG A 296 4.39 9.39 2.32
CA ARG A 296 4.47 10.85 2.17
C ARG A 296 4.35 11.55 3.52
N PHE A 297 4.94 12.73 3.61
CA PHE A 297 4.93 13.59 4.80
C PHE A 297 4.16 14.87 4.52
N GLN A 298 3.34 15.30 5.47
CA GLN A 298 2.61 16.57 5.38
C GLN A 298 2.71 17.31 6.71
N ARG A 299 2.72 18.64 6.66
CA ARG A 299 2.63 19.47 7.87
C ARG A 299 1.20 19.43 8.39
N VAL A 300 1.04 19.18 9.69
CA VAL A 300 -0.23 19.38 10.38
C VAL A 300 -0.42 20.87 10.63
N THR A 301 -1.63 21.39 10.43
CA THR A 301 -1.89 22.84 10.51
C THR A 301 -2.69 23.23 11.75
N GLU A 302 -3.36 22.28 12.40
CA GLU A 302 -4.29 22.53 13.50
C GLU A 302 -4.21 21.43 14.58
N GLU A 303 -4.58 21.80 15.80
CA GLU A 303 -4.78 20.92 16.95
C GLU A 303 -6.21 21.07 17.50
N PRO A 304 -6.78 20.06 18.18
CA PRO A 304 -6.20 18.75 18.51
C PRO A 304 -6.12 17.83 17.28
N TRP A 305 -5.17 16.89 17.32
CA TRP A 305 -5.14 15.81 16.33
C TRP A 305 -6.35 14.90 16.51
N ALA A 306 -6.91 14.47 15.38
CA ALA A 306 -8.05 13.59 15.37
C ALA A 306 -8.06 12.73 14.10
N GLU A 307 -8.56 11.51 14.23
CA GLU A 307 -8.56 10.47 13.20
C GLU A 307 -9.13 10.94 11.85
N ASP A 308 -10.24 11.68 11.88
CA ASP A 308 -10.97 12.09 10.67
C ASP A 308 -10.88 13.57 10.33
N SER A 309 -10.32 14.40 11.22
CA SER A 309 -10.36 15.87 11.06
C SER A 309 -8.99 16.54 11.19
N THR A 310 -7.89 15.79 11.24
CA THR A 310 -6.56 16.39 11.21
C THR A 310 -6.37 17.16 9.89
N VAL A 311 -6.26 18.48 9.99
CA VAL A 311 -6.03 19.36 8.85
C VAL A 311 -4.53 19.38 8.54
N VAL A 312 -4.20 19.19 7.27
CA VAL A 312 -2.82 19.17 6.78
C VAL A 312 -2.63 20.11 5.60
N ASP A 313 -1.39 20.54 5.39
CA ASP A 313 -1.01 21.28 4.19
C ASP A 313 -1.27 20.45 2.93
N VAL A 314 -1.64 21.13 1.84
CA VAL A 314 -1.85 20.52 0.52
C VAL A 314 -0.53 19.97 -0.05
N VAL A 315 0.60 20.54 0.35
CA VAL A 315 1.93 20.13 -0.14
C VAL A 315 2.38 18.86 0.58
N ALA A 316 2.67 17.82 -0.19
CA ALA A 316 3.38 16.65 0.28
C ALA A 316 4.90 16.85 0.16
N TYR A 317 5.62 16.48 1.20
CA TYR A 317 7.07 16.51 1.29
C TYR A 317 7.58 15.07 1.40
N GLY A 318 8.74 14.78 0.82
CA GLY A 318 9.41 13.48 0.94
C GLY A 318 8.56 12.28 0.50
N ILE A 319 8.70 11.84 -0.74
CA ILE A 319 8.12 10.56 -1.17
C ILE A 319 9.25 9.53 -1.21
N ALA A 320 9.12 8.45 -0.44
CA ALA A 320 10.04 7.33 -0.56
C ALA A 320 9.34 5.99 -0.35
N ALA A 321 9.83 4.99 -1.07
CA ALA A 321 9.36 3.62 -1.00
C ALA A 321 9.85 2.92 0.28
N VAL A 322 9.00 2.09 0.87
CA VAL A 322 9.31 1.16 1.95
C VAL A 322 8.82 -0.23 1.55
N SER A 323 9.54 -1.27 1.98
CA SER A 323 9.27 -2.65 1.62
C SER A 323 9.45 -3.60 2.81
N ALA A 324 9.11 -4.88 2.63
CA ALA A 324 9.36 -5.93 3.63
C ALA A 324 10.83 -5.99 4.10
N GLU A 325 11.77 -5.63 3.23
CA GLU A 325 13.21 -5.66 3.52
C GLU A 325 13.72 -4.38 4.20
N THR A 326 12.88 -3.35 4.34
CA THR A 326 13.27 -2.08 4.94
C THR A 326 13.47 -2.27 6.44
N ASP A 327 14.71 -2.21 6.91
CA ASP A 327 15.04 -2.10 8.35
C ASP A 327 15.09 -0.62 8.78
N THR A 328 15.66 0.22 7.91
CA THR A 328 15.83 1.66 8.16
C THR A 328 15.34 2.45 6.99
N ALA A 329 14.52 3.46 7.27
CA ALA A 329 13.98 4.34 6.26
C ALA A 329 14.41 5.78 6.56
N GLU A 330 15.18 6.39 5.65
CA GLU A 330 15.62 7.79 5.73
C GLU A 330 14.91 8.60 4.65
N PHE A 331 14.25 9.68 5.05
CA PHE A 331 13.42 10.52 4.19
C PHE A 331 13.97 11.94 4.15
N ASN A 332 14.13 12.49 2.95
CA ASN A 332 14.44 13.91 2.78
C ASN A 332 13.16 14.73 3.01
N ILE A 333 13.17 15.56 4.05
CA ILE A 333 12.08 16.47 4.41
C ILE A 333 12.56 17.93 4.48
N GLU A 334 13.59 18.28 3.71
CA GLU A 334 14.19 19.63 3.67
C GLU A 334 13.14 20.73 3.47
N GLY A 335 12.19 20.56 2.54
CA GLY A 335 11.14 21.55 2.29
C GLY A 335 10.09 21.66 3.41
N LEU A 336 9.95 20.64 4.25
CA LEU A 336 8.95 20.62 5.33
C LEU A 336 9.39 21.45 6.53
N ILE A 337 10.69 21.47 6.83
CA ILE A 337 11.22 22.17 8.01
C ILE A 337 10.99 23.68 7.96
N PRO A 338 11.29 24.41 6.86
CA PRO A 338 10.97 25.83 6.76
C PRO A 338 9.47 26.10 6.96
N ALA A 339 8.59 25.26 6.39
CA ALA A 339 7.15 25.41 6.55
C ALA A 339 6.71 25.27 8.02
N ILE A 340 7.30 24.32 8.76
CA ILE A 340 7.08 24.14 10.20
C ILE A 340 7.59 25.34 11.00
N VAL A 341 8.79 25.83 10.68
CA VAL A 341 9.40 26.98 11.41
C VAL A 341 8.61 28.26 11.18
N GLU A 342 8.14 28.51 9.95
CA GLU A 342 7.41 29.72 9.59
C GLU A 342 5.96 29.72 10.11
N ASN A 343 5.28 28.57 10.05
CA ASN A 343 3.84 28.49 10.30
C ASN A 343 3.47 27.77 11.61
N GLY A 344 4.46 27.41 12.42
CA GLY A 344 4.28 26.71 13.69
C GLY A 344 4.40 25.19 13.58
N ASN A 345 4.88 24.60 14.67
CA ASN A 345 5.16 23.17 14.81
C ASN A 345 3.99 22.42 15.45
N MET A 346 2.99 22.10 14.63
CA MET A 346 1.82 21.31 15.03
C MET A 346 1.99 19.81 14.75
N GLY A 347 3.14 19.39 14.20
CA GLY A 347 3.45 18.00 13.89
C GLY A 347 3.58 17.69 12.39
N ILE A 348 4.01 16.45 12.13
CA ILE A 348 4.25 15.87 10.82
C ILE A 348 3.35 14.65 10.70
N LEU A 349 2.41 14.69 9.76
CA LEU A 349 1.62 13.52 9.37
C LEU A 349 2.45 12.64 8.44
N VAL A 350 2.56 11.37 8.77
CA VAL A 350 3.08 10.29 7.92
C VAL A 350 1.91 9.43 7.49
N ARG A 351 1.79 9.23 6.19
CA ARG A 351 0.75 8.38 5.61
C ARG A 351 1.26 7.73 4.32
N ALA A 352 0.52 6.75 3.82
CA ALA A 352 0.78 6.23 2.49
C ALA A 352 0.59 7.34 1.44
N HIS A 353 1.34 7.25 0.35
CA HIS A 353 1.12 8.10 -0.82
C HIS A 353 -0.29 7.86 -1.37
N GLU A 354 -0.70 6.58 -1.39
CA GLU A 354 -1.98 6.09 -1.88
C GLU A 354 -2.64 5.19 -0.81
N ASP A 355 -3.40 5.82 0.08
CA ASP A 355 -4.09 5.14 1.19
C ASP A 355 -5.16 4.12 0.74
N ARG A 356 -5.61 4.15 -0.52
CA ARG A 356 -6.76 3.39 -1.05
C ARG A 356 -6.40 2.11 -1.79
N LEU A 357 -5.14 1.67 -1.74
CA LEU A 357 -4.64 0.51 -2.50
C LEU A 357 -4.17 -0.60 -1.57
N ASP A 358 -4.44 -1.87 -1.89
CA ASP A 358 -3.92 -3.05 -1.17
C ASP A 358 -4.17 -3.03 0.36
N THR A 359 -3.68 -4.02 1.12
CA THR A 359 -3.81 -4.06 2.62
C THR A 359 -2.49 -3.93 3.37
N ASP A 360 -1.48 -3.44 2.69
CA ASP A 360 -0.14 -3.35 3.25
C ASP A 360 -0.05 -2.31 4.37
N TYR A 361 0.69 -2.66 5.42
CA TYR A 361 1.08 -1.71 6.45
C TYR A 361 2.51 -1.95 6.93
N ILE A 362 3.16 -0.86 7.31
CA ILE A 362 4.46 -0.86 7.98
C ILE A 362 4.29 -0.27 9.37
N ARG A 363 4.96 -0.89 10.35
CA ARG A 363 5.10 -0.33 11.69
C ARG A 363 6.54 0.10 11.88
N PHE A 364 6.73 1.33 12.36
CA PHE A 364 8.00 1.80 12.87
C PHE A 364 8.00 1.80 14.39
N HIS A 365 9.18 1.72 14.96
CA HIS A 365 9.35 1.98 16.39
C HIS A 365 8.98 3.44 16.69
N GLY A 366 8.18 3.65 17.75
CA GLY A 366 7.74 4.95 18.23
C GLY A 366 8.73 5.62 19.18
N ALA A 367 8.29 6.75 19.75
CA ALA A 367 9.10 7.58 20.64
C ALA A 367 9.44 6.92 22.00
N ASP A 368 8.64 5.96 22.43
CA ASP A 368 8.77 5.20 23.67
C ASP A 368 9.52 3.86 23.50
N SER A 369 10.21 3.67 22.37
CA SER A 369 11.00 2.45 22.13
C SER A 369 12.00 2.20 23.26
N GLU A 370 12.06 0.96 23.76
CA GLU A 370 13.05 0.57 24.78
C GLU A 370 14.50 0.68 24.29
N ASP A 371 14.71 0.63 22.97
CA ASP A 371 16.01 0.84 22.33
C ASP A 371 16.06 2.25 21.73
N PRO A 372 16.81 3.20 22.33
CA PRO A 372 16.92 4.57 21.83
C PRO A 372 17.48 4.65 20.40
N ALA A 373 18.20 3.64 19.91
CA ALA A 373 18.67 3.61 18.52
C ALA A 373 17.54 3.41 17.50
N LYS A 374 16.35 2.99 17.95
CA LYS A 374 15.17 2.74 17.13
C LYS A 374 14.15 3.87 17.16
N THR A 375 14.27 4.80 18.09
CA THR A 375 13.44 6.00 18.19
C THR A 375 13.50 6.82 16.90
N PRO A 376 12.36 7.40 16.43
CA PRO A 376 12.35 8.31 15.29
C PRO A 376 13.29 9.50 15.49
N ARG A 377 14.08 9.84 14.46
CA ARG A 377 15.10 10.89 14.54
C ARG A 377 14.98 11.89 13.40
N LEU A 378 15.01 13.17 13.75
CA LEU A 378 15.13 14.28 12.82
C LEU A 378 16.52 14.88 12.91
N ARG A 379 17.19 14.99 11.77
CA ARG A 379 18.48 15.67 11.63
C ARG A 379 18.35 16.85 10.67
N ILE A 380 18.79 18.01 11.11
CA ILE A 380 18.71 19.26 10.34
C ILE A 380 20.11 19.84 10.19
N TRP A 381 20.50 20.15 8.95
CA TRP A 381 21.69 20.92 8.63
C TRP A 381 21.24 22.29 8.17
N TYR A 382 21.65 23.33 8.89
CA TYR A 382 21.18 24.68 8.63
C TYR A 382 22.25 25.72 8.96
N THR A 383 22.09 26.90 8.38
CA THR A 383 22.77 28.12 8.81
C THR A 383 21.84 28.84 9.78
N PRO A 384 22.24 29.02 11.06
CA PRO A 384 21.44 29.76 12.02
C PRO A 384 21.13 31.17 11.54
N GLY A 385 19.92 31.61 11.85
CA GLY A 385 19.51 32.99 11.67
C GLY A 385 20.07 33.91 12.75
N ASP A 386 19.77 35.20 12.64
CA ASP A 386 20.03 36.14 13.73
C ASP A 386 19.19 35.74 14.95
N GLU A 387 19.73 35.91 16.17
CA GLU A 387 18.97 35.65 17.40
C GLU A 387 17.74 36.57 17.43
N VAL A 388 16.55 35.97 17.60
CA VAL A 388 15.33 36.72 17.87
C VAL A 388 15.52 37.42 19.21
N THR A 389 15.91 38.70 19.16
CA THR A 389 15.98 39.51 20.37
C THR A 389 14.54 39.85 20.75
N PRO A 390 14.06 39.40 21.92
CA PRO A 390 12.64 39.51 22.29
C PRO A 390 12.15 40.96 22.45
#